data_AF-A0A949YM14-F1
#
_entry.id   AF-A0A949YM14-F1
#
_cell.length_a   1.000
_cell.length_b   1.000
_cell.length_c   1.000
_cell.angle_alpha   90.00
_cell.angle_beta   90.00
_cell.angle_gamma   90.00
#
_symmetry.space_group_name_H-M   'P 1'
#
loop_
_entity.id
_entity.type
_entity.pdbx_description
1 polymer ?
#
loop_
_entity_poly.entity_id
_entity_poly.type
_entity_poly.pdbx_seq_one_letter_code
_entity_poly.pdbx_strand_id
1 'polypeptide(L)'
;LHLTTGTVHPDFQEGAVYHNLVVGLKGVVGVIYVVAMIMLAFHLWHGVWSMFQTLGAPEDRYRSLGRRFATIFTILVTLGFASVPLAVLAGFVKLP
;
A
#
# COMPACT_ATOMS: atom_id res chain seq x y z
N LEU A 1 2.95 -13.36 7.25
CA LEU A 1 2.89 -14.27 8.42
C LEU A 1 1.83 -13.87 9.46
N HIS A 2 1.56 -12.58 9.70
CA HIS A 2 0.56 -12.17 10.73
C HIS A 2 -0.87 -12.68 10.45
N LEU A 3 -1.30 -12.76 9.18
CA LEU A 3 -2.61 -13.29 8.78
C LEU A 3 -2.67 -14.82 8.64
N THR A 4 -1.54 -15.51 8.73
CA THR A 4 -1.42 -16.95 8.39
C THR A 4 -0.96 -17.80 9.56
N THR A 5 -0.05 -17.28 10.38
CA THR A 5 0.60 -18.04 11.46
C THR A 5 0.28 -17.52 12.85
N GLY A 6 -0.39 -16.37 12.96
CA GLY A 6 -0.76 -15.79 14.26
C GLY A 6 0.39 -15.41 15.19
N THR A 7 1.63 -15.43 14.70
CA THR A 7 2.84 -15.26 15.52
C THR A 7 3.09 -13.83 16.03
N VAL A 8 2.27 -12.86 15.60
CA VAL A 8 2.51 -11.43 15.84
C VAL A 8 1.67 -10.87 16.99
N HIS A 9 0.52 -11.48 17.31
CA HIS A 9 -0.35 -11.07 18.42
C HIS A 9 -1.19 -12.24 18.93
N PRO A 10 -1.57 -12.26 20.23
CA PRO A 10 -2.32 -13.37 20.82
C PRO A 10 -3.76 -13.49 20.30
N ASP A 11 -4.33 -12.42 19.75
CA ASP A 11 -5.74 -12.33 19.34
C ASP A 11 -6.02 -12.95 17.95
N PHE A 12 -5.12 -13.77 17.43
CA PHE A 12 -5.29 -14.43 16.13
C PHE A 12 -6.30 -15.58 16.23
N GLN A 13 -7.18 -15.68 15.23
CA GLN A 13 -8.17 -16.75 15.11
C GLN A 13 -8.04 -17.41 13.74
N GLU A 14 -7.70 -18.70 13.70
CA GLU A 14 -7.52 -19.43 12.45
C GLU A 14 -8.84 -19.45 11.64
N GLY A 15 -8.74 -19.17 10.33
CA GLY A 15 -9.90 -19.08 9.43
C GLY A 15 -10.69 -17.76 9.51
N ALA A 16 -10.53 -16.94 10.56
CA ALA A 16 -11.28 -15.70 10.75
C ALA A 16 -10.59 -14.48 10.08
N VAL A 17 -10.59 -14.44 8.75
CA VAL A 17 -9.84 -13.44 7.95
C VAL A 17 -10.20 -12.00 8.31
N TYR A 18 -11.49 -11.68 8.42
CA TYR A 18 -11.94 -10.32 8.76
C TYR A 18 -11.44 -9.90 10.16
N HIS A 19 -11.54 -10.80 11.13
CA HIS A 19 -11.09 -10.55 12.50
C HIS A 19 -9.59 -10.27 12.55
N ASN A 20 -8.79 -11.16 11.96
CA ASN A 20 -7.33 -11.03 11.96
C ASN A 20 -6.86 -9.77 11.22
N LEU A 21 -7.53 -9.37 10.14
CA LEU A 21 -7.20 -8.14 9.42
C LEU A 21 -7.46 -6.90 10.28
N VAL A 22 -8.61 -6.84 10.95
CA VAL A 22 -8.97 -5.69 11.78
C VAL A 22 -8.08 -5.61 13.02
N VAL A 23 -7.81 -6.75 13.67
CA VAL A 23 -6.92 -6.79 14.84
C VAL A 23 -5.49 -6.43 14.44
N GLY A 24 -4.98 -7.02 13.37
CA GLY A 24 -3.58 -6.85 12.96
C GLY A 24 -3.24 -5.46 12.43
N LEU A 25 -4.22 -4.70 11.92
CA LEU A 25 -4.02 -3.33 11.42
C LEU A 25 -4.44 -2.24 12.43
N LYS A 26 -4.84 -2.61 13.65
CA LYS A 26 -5.14 -1.64 14.70
C LYS A 26 -3.88 -1.04 15.31
N GLY A 27 -4.03 0.14 15.91
CA GLY A 27 -2.98 0.79 16.69
C GLY A 27 -1.71 1.11 15.89
N VAL A 28 -0.55 0.90 16.52
CA VAL A 28 0.76 1.28 15.98
C VAL A 28 1.09 0.54 14.68
N VAL A 29 0.68 -0.73 14.56
CA VAL A 29 0.95 -1.54 13.35
C VAL A 29 0.28 -0.94 12.12
N GLY A 30 -0.97 -0.48 12.25
CA GLY A 30 -1.67 0.23 11.17
C GLY A 30 -0.96 1.53 10.77
N VAL A 31 -0.49 2.31 11.75
CA VAL A 31 0.24 3.56 11.50
C VAL A 31 1.55 3.28 10.75
N ILE A 32 2.32 2.28 11.18
CA ILE A 32 3.53 1.83 10.48
C ILE A 32 3.19 1.43 9.05
N TYR A 33 2.07 0.73 8.83
CA TYR A 33 1.61 0.36 7.49
C TYR A 33 1.34 1.58 6.61
N VAL A 34 0.69 2.62 7.14
CA VAL A 34 0.45 3.87 6.41
C VAL A 34 1.76 4.57 6.05
N VAL A 35 2.73 4.63 6.97
CA VAL A 35 4.07 5.18 6.69
C VAL A 35 4.79 4.35 5.62
N ALA A 36 4.70 3.02 5.68
CA ALA A 36 5.25 2.14 4.65
C ALA A 36 4.60 2.39 3.27
N MET A 37 3.31 2.70 3.21
CA MET A 37 2.65 3.07 1.95
C MET A 37 3.18 4.39 1.38
N ILE A 38 3.53 5.37 2.23
CA ILE A 38 4.17 6.63 1.78
C ILE A 38 5.55 6.32 1.18
N MET A 39 6.35 5.50 1.85
CA MET A 39 7.66 5.07 1.33
C MET A 39 7.51 4.31 0.01
N LEU A 40 6.51 3.43 -0.08
CA LEU A 40 6.18 2.70 -1.32
C LEU A 40 5.76 3.66 -2.45
N ALA A 41 5.02 4.72 -2.15
CA ALA A 41 4.65 5.72 -3.14
C ALA A 41 5.88 6.38 -3.77
N PHE A 42 6.82 6.82 -2.92
CA PHE A 42 8.10 7.33 -3.41
C PHE A 42 8.85 6.28 -4.22
N HIS A 43 8.81 5.01 -3.78
CA HIS A 43 9.45 3.89 -4.47
C HIS A 43 8.93 3.65 -5.89
N LEU A 44 7.62 3.51 -6.01
CA LEU A 44 6.96 3.27 -7.28
C LEU A 44 7.12 4.45 -8.22
N TRP A 45 6.98 5.68 -7.72
CA TRP A 45 7.13 6.85 -8.56
C TRP A 45 8.53 6.93 -9.20
N HIS A 46 9.59 6.74 -8.40
CA HIS A 46 10.95 6.77 -8.95
C HIS A 46 11.27 5.56 -9.82
N GLY A 47 10.84 4.37 -9.41
CA GLY A 47 11.14 3.11 -10.10
C GLY A 47 10.46 3.05 -11.46
N VAL A 48 9.17 3.32 -11.50
CA VAL A 48 8.39 3.33 -12.75
C VAL A 48 8.90 4.41 -13.69
N TRP A 49 9.20 5.61 -13.17
CA TRP A 49 9.81 6.68 -13.97
C TRP A 49 11.18 6.29 -14.55
N SER A 50 12.03 5.64 -13.75
CA SER A 50 13.34 5.16 -14.20
C SER A 50 13.21 4.08 -15.30
N MET A 51 12.27 3.14 -15.14
CA MET A 51 12.01 2.10 -16.15
C MET A 51 11.63 2.69 -17.51
N PHE A 52 10.77 3.71 -17.55
CA PHE A 52 10.40 4.38 -18.81
C PHE A 52 11.57 5.11 -19.48
N GLN A 53 12.55 5.59 -18.71
CA GLN A 53 13.76 6.19 -19.26
C GLN A 53 14.69 5.12 -19.85
N THR A 54 14.89 4.00 -19.16
CA THR A 54 15.79 2.92 -19.60
C THR A 54 15.27 2.17 -20.81
N LEU A 55 13.95 1.99 -20.93
CA LEU A 55 13.33 1.32 -22.07
C LEU A 55 13.27 2.19 -23.35
N GLY A 56 13.91 3.36 -23.33
CA GLY A 56 14.21 4.13 -24.53
C GLY A 56 13.03 4.92 -25.09
N ALA A 57 12.12 5.43 -24.25
CA ALA A 57 11.05 6.34 -24.70
C ALA A 57 11.67 7.59 -25.38
N PRO A 58 11.64 7.70 -26.73
CA PRO A 58 12.26 8.82 -27.44
C PRO A 58 11.28 10.00 -27.49
N GLU A 59 11.80 11.23 -27.56
CA GLU A 59 11.08 12.52 -27.58
C GLU A 59 10.53 13.03 -26.23
N ASP A 60 10.68 14.35 -26.03
CA ASP A 60 10.20 15.12 -24.88
C ASP A 60 8.70 14.91 -24.60
N ARG A 61 7.91 14.58 -25.63
CA ARG A 61 6.48 14.28 -25.54
C ARG A 61 6.20 12.93 -24.85
N TYR A 62 6.96 11.88 -25.17
CA TYR A 62 6.81 10.56 -24.51
C TYR A 62 7.38 10.57 -23.10
N ARG A 63 8.41 11.39 -22.86
CA ARG A 63 8.94 11.66 -21.51
C ARG A 63 7.87 12.25 -20.58
N SER A 64 7.06 13.19 -21.07
CA SER A 64 5.93 13.75 -20.31
C SER A 64 4.83 12.71 -20.05
N LEU A 65 4.50 11.89 -21.05
CA LEU A 65 3.47 10.84 -20.93
C LEU A 65 3.88 9.75 -19.93
N GLY A 66 5.13 9.29 -19.98
CA GLY A 66 5.68 8.31 -19.03
C GLY A 66 5.66 8.83 -17.60
N ARG A 67 5.96 10.11 -17.37
CA ARG A 67 5.89 10.73 -16.04
C ARG A 67 4.45 10.82 -15.53
N ARG A 68 3.50 11.15 -16.42
CA ARG A 68 2.08 11.20 -16.08
C ARG A 68 1.55 9.80 -15.74
N PHE A 69 1.92 8.79 -16.52
CA PHE A 69 1.57 7.40 -16.23
C PHE A 69 2.18 6.93 -14.90
N ALA A 70 3.48 7.16 -14.68
CA ALA A 70 4.15 6.81 -13.42
C ALA A 70 3.45 7.45 -12.21
N THR A 71 3.01 8.70 -12.34
CA THR A 71 2.27 9.43 -11.29
C THR A 71 0.90 8.82 -11.04
N ILE A 72 0.10 8.59 -12.09
CA ILE A 72 -1.25 8.01 -11.96
C ILE A 72 -1.17 6.60 -11.38
N PHE A 73 -0.26 5.77 -11.91
CA PHE A 73 -0.03 4.41 -11.42
C PHE A 73 0.34 4.40 -9.94
N THR A 74 1.29 5.26 -9.53
CA THR A 74 1.70 5.37 -8.13
C THR A 74 0.54 5.77 -7.23
N ILE A 75 -0.24 6.78 -7.63
CA ILE A 75 -1.39 7.26 -6.84
C ILE A 75 -2.42 6.14 -6.69
N LEU A 76 -2.78 5.46 -7.78
CA LEU A 76 -3.79 4.38 -7.75
C LEU A 76 -3.36 3.24 -6.82
N VAL A 77 -2.12 2.76 -6.96
CA VAL A 77 -1.59 1.66 -6.14
C VAL A 77 -1.51 2.08 -4.67
N THR A 78 -0.93 3.26 -4.40
CA THR A 78 -0.73 3.75 -3.03
C THR A 78 -2.07 3.95 -2.33
N LEU A 79 -3.02 4.66 -2.97
CA LEU A 79 -4.34 4.91 -2.37
C LEU A 79 -5.14 3.62 -2.22
N GLY A 80 -5.08 2.71 -3.19
CA GLY A 80 -5.72 1.41 -3.13
C GLY A 80 -5.28 0.62 -1.91
N PHE A 81 -3.98 0.44 -1.71
CA PHE A 81 -3.45 -0.33 -0.57
C PHE A 81 -3.51 0.43 0.75
N ALA A 82 -3.32 1.76 0.76
CA ALA A 82 -3.43 2.56 1.97
C ALA A 82 -4.87 2.66 2.50
N SER A 83 -5.88 2.49 1.63
CA SER A 83 -7.28 2.59 2.02
C SER A 83 -7.66 1.60 3.13
N VAL A 84 -7.11 0.38 3.10
CA VAL A 84 -7.44 -0.68 4.08
C VAL A 84 -6.97 -0.33 5.50
N PRO A 85 -5.67 -0.08 5.78
CA PRO A 85 -5.24 0.30 7.11
C PRO A 85 -5.85 1.64 7.55
N LEU A 86 -6.05 2.59 6.63
CA LEU A 86 -6.74 3.85 6.95
C LEU A 86 -8.18 3.62 7.40
N ALA A 87 -8.92 2.73 6.73
CA ALA A 87 -10.30 2.42 7.09
C ALA A 87 -10.40 1.72 8.46
N VAL A 88 -9.42 0.86 8.81
CA VAL A 88 -9.33 0.25 10.13
C VAL A 88 -9.00 1.28 11.21
N LEU A 89 -8.00 2.13 10.98
CA LEU A 89 -7.59 3.18 11.92
C LEU A 89 -8.67 4.25 12.13
N ALA A 90 -9.40 4.62 11.07
CA ALA A 90 -10.51 5.56 11.14
C ALA A 90 -11.79 4.95 11.74
N GLY A 91 -11.82 3.64 12.01
CA GLY A 91 -12.97 2.95 12.60
C GLY A 91 -14.13 2.68 11.64
N PHE A 92 -13.94 2.88 10.33
CA PHE A 92 -14.89 2.46 9.30
C PHE A 92 -14.95 0.93 9.16
N VAL A 93 -13.81 0.26 9.35
CA VAL A 93 -13.72 -1.21 9.43
C VAL A 93 -13.35 -1.59 10.86
N LYS A 94 -14.30 -2.17 11.58
CA LYS A 94 -14.14 -2.56 12.98
C LYS A 94 -14.86 -3.87 13.29
N LEU A 95 -14.46 -4.50 14.39
CA LEU A 95 -15.17 -5.66 14.93
C LEU A 95 -16.51 -5.20 15.52
N PRO A 96 -17.55 -6.05 15.46
CA PRO A 96 -18.81 -5.81 16.14
C PRO A 96 -18.65 -5.76 17.67
#